data_AF-A0A2D6M4C6-F1
#
_entry.id   AF-A0A2D6M4C6-F1
#
_cell.length_a   1.000
_cell.length_b   1.000
_cell.length_c   1.000
_cell.angle_alpha   90.00
_cell.angle_beta   90.00
_cell.angle_gamma   90.00
#
_symmetry.space_group_name_H-M   'P 1'
#
loop_
_entity.id
_entity.type
_entity.pdbx_description
1 polymer ?
#
loop_
_entity_poly.entity_id
_entity_poly.type
_entity_poly.pdbx_seq_one_letter_code
_entity_poly.pdbx_strand_id
1 'polypeptide(L)'
;MRVAVTAPRISVAKTGVRTLTVNDGEDGLRLDRWFRRHFPGLSHGRLEKLLRTGQVRVDGARVKAGHHLVPGQSVRVPPLGAEAVRRKAALPTVDKSEAKALQALVLHCDRYVLALNKPPGLA
;
A
#
# COMPACT_ATOMS: atom_id res chain seq x y z
N MET A 1 6.06 24.14 34.86
CA MET A 1 5.97 24.56 33.43
C MET A 1 5.54 23.35 32.62
N ARG A 2 4.33 23.34 32.06
CA ARG A 2 3.79 22.23 31.26
C ARG A 2 4.04 22.55 29.79
N VAL A 3 4.89 21.76 29.12
CA VAL A 3 5.12 21.86 27.69
C VAL A 3 3.90 21.28 26.98
N ALA A 4 3.18 22.15 26.27
CA ALA A 4 2.05 21.76 25.43
C ALA A 4 2.58 20.88 24.28
N VAL A 5 2.25 19.58 24.33
CA VAL A 5 2.45 18.67 23.20
C VAL A 5 1.34 18.97 22.19
N THR A 6 1.61 19.89 21.27
CA THR A 6 0.76 20.18 20.12
C THR A 6 0.84 19.00 19.15
N ALA A 7 -0.15 18.11 19.19
CA ALA A 7 -0.37 17.16 18.10
C ALA A 7 -0.69 17.96 16.82
N PRO A 8 0.03 17.76 15.70
CA PRO A 8 -0.27 18.48 14.48
C PRO A 8 -1.63 18.02 13.95
N ARG A 9 -2.61 18.93 13.97
CA ARG A 9 -3.89 18.80 13.26
C ARG A 9 -3.59 18.74 11.76
N ILE A 10 -3.70 17.55 11.17
CA ILE A 10 -3.45 17.37 9.73
C ILE A 10 -4.65 17.91 8.96
N SER A 11 -4.50 19.12 8.41
CA SER A 11 -5.38 19.67 7.38
C SER A 11 -5.09 18.99 6.04
N VAL A 12 -6.15 18.44 5.43
CA VAL A 12 -6.10 17.75 4.14
C VAL A 12 -6.18 18.80 3.02
N ALA A 13 -5.04 19.40 2.67
CA ALA A 13 -4.88 20.16 1.44
C ALA A 13 -4.21 19.28 0.35
N LYS A 14 -4.90 19.19 -0.79
CA LYS A 14 -4.44 18.65 -2.09
C LYS A 14 -3.17 19.39 -2.56
N THR A 15 -2.34 18.70 -3.35
CA THR A 15 -1.14 19.19 -4.05
C THR A 15 0.06 19.63 -3.21
N GLY A 16 0.83 18.66 -2.71
CA GLY A 16 2.20 18.92 -2.23
C GLY A 16 2.86 17.68 -1.64
N VAL A 17 4.12 17.43 -2.01
CA VAL A 17 4.98 16.49 -1.28
C VAL A 17 5.17 17.03 0.13
N ARG A 18 4.98 16.20 1.15
CA ARG A 18 5.11 16.59 2.55
C ARG A 18 6.40 15.99 3.12
N THR A 19 7.11 16.74 3.96
CA THR A 19 8.22 16.21 4.74
C THR A 19 7.78 16.17 6.19
N LEU A 20 7.85 15.00 6.82
CA LEU A 20 7.46 14.77 8.21
C LEU A 20 8.70 14.47 9.04
N THR A 21 8.85 15.15 10.17
CA THR A 21 9.96 14.90 11.10
C THR A 21 9.54 13.83 12.12
N VAL A 22 10.43 12.88 12.40
CA VAL A 22 10.22 11.86 13.43
C VAL A 22 10.39 12.47 14.82
N ASN A 23 9.40 12.27 15.70
CA ASN A 23 9.44 12.78 17.07
C ASN A 23 10.23 11.85 18.02
N ASP A 24 10.71 12.39 19.13
CA ASP A 24 11.44 11.63 20.18
C ASP A 24 10.66 10.43 20.74
N GLY A 25 9.33 10.49 20.75
CA GLY A 25 8.47 9.38 21.20
C GLY A 25 8.37 8.20 20.20
N GLU A 26 9.09 8.27 19.08
CA GLU A 26 9.07 7.27 18.00
C GLU A 26 10.47 6.71 17.71
N ASP A 27 11.38 6.86 18.67
CA ASP A 27 12.72 6.30 18.63
C ASP A 27 12.71 4.77 18.49
N GLY A 28 13.55 4.27 17.58
CA GLY A 28 13.62 2.84 17.27
C GLY A 28 12.36 2.28 16.60
N LEU A 29 11.40 3.10 16.17
CA LEU A 29 10.23 2.61 15.47
C LEU A 29 10.59 2.25 14.03
N ARG A 30 10.17 1.06 13.59
CA ARG A 30 10.30 0.65 12.19
C ARG A 30 9.48 1.58 11.29
N LEU A 31 10.06 1.96 10.15
CA LEU A 31 9.42 2.82 9.16
C LEU A 31 8.03 2.30 8.76
N ASP A 32 7.85 0.99 8.62
CA ASP A 32 6.55 0.38 8.33
C ASP A 32 5.48 0.64 9.41
N ARG A 33 5.85 0.53 10.70
CA ARG A 33 4.94 0.79 11.82
C ARG A 33 4.65 2.27 11.97
N TRP A 34 5.66 3.11 11.78
CA TRP A 34 5.51 4.56 11.77
C TRP A 34 4.52 5.01 10.69
N PHE A 35 4.66 4.49 9.47
CA PHE A 35 3.72 4.77 8.38
C PHE A 35 2.31 4.28 8.66
N ARG A 36 2.15 3.10 9.30
CA ARG A 36 0.82 2.58 9.65
C ARG A 36 0.12 3.43 10.72
N ARG A 37 0.88 4.03 11.64
CA ARG A 37 0.35 4.94 12.67
C ARG A 37 -0.09 6.29 12.09
N HIS A 38 0.69 6.83 11.15
CA HIS A 38 0.42 8.12 10.51
C HIS A 38 -0.59 8.03 9.35
N PHE A 39 -0.60 6.89 8.64
CA PHE A 39 -1.41 6.65 7.45
C PHE A 39 -2.10 5.28 7.53
N PRO A 40 -3.19 5.15 8.32
CA PRO A 40 -3.88 3.88 8.51
C PRO A 40 -4.48 3.28 7.23
N GLY A 41 -4.66 4.07 6.17
CA GLY A 41 -5.13 3.61 4.85
C GLY A 41 -4.05 3.03 3.93
N LEU A 42 -2.77 3.02 4.34
CA LEU A 42 -1.67 2.54 3.53
C LEU A 42 -1.37 1.06 3.82
N SER A 43 -1.50 0.19 2.82
CA SER A 43 -1.09 -1.22 2.94
C SER A 43 0.42 -1.39 2.84
N HIS A 44 0.96 -2.46 3.44
CA HIS A 44 2.40 -2.75 3.45
C HIS A 44 2.98 -2.83 2.03
N GLY A 45 2.32 -3.54 1.11
CA GLY A 45 2.77 -3.64 -0.29
C GLY A 45 2.75 -2.30 -1.04
N ARG A 46 1.86 -1.37 -0.67
CA ARG A 46 1.87 -0.01 -1.23
C ARG A 46 3.04 0.80 -0.68
N LEU A 47 3.35 0.67 0.61
CA LEU A 47 4.53 1.28 1.21
C LEU A 47 5.82 0.77 0.54
N GLU A 48 5.96 -0.54 0.38
CA GLU A 48 7.11 -1.14 -0.31
C GLU A 48 7.23 -0.64 -1.75
N LYS A 49 6.10 -0.52 -2.47
CA LYS A 49 6.09 0.07 -3.81
C LYS A 49 6.61 1.51 -3.80
N LEU A 50 6.20 2.33 -2.84
CA LEU A 50 6.63 3.72 -2.70
C LEU A 50 8.12 3.86 -2.33
N LEU A 51 8.64 2.94 -1.52
CA LEU A 51 10.06 2.85 -1.19
C LEU A 51 10.89 2.41 -2.39
N ARG A 52 10.40 1.41 -3.14
CA ARG A 52 11.07 0.90 -4.35
C ARG A 52 11.10 1.93 -5.48
N THR A 53 10.04 2.72 -5.64
CA THR A 53 10.01 3.84 -6.60
C THR A 53 10.79 5.07 -6.12
N GLY A 54 11.27 5.07 -4.86
CA GLY A 54 12.04 6.17 -4.28
C GLY A 54 11.24 7.45 -4.06
N GLN A 55 9.91 7.34 -4.00
CA GLN A 55 9.03 8.47 -3.70
C GLN A 55 9.10 8.85 -2.21
N VAL A 56 9.27 7.84 -1.36
CA VAL A 56 9.56 8.01 0.07
C VAL A 56 11.07 7.98 0.29
N ARG A 57 11.59 8.98 1.01
CA ARG A 57 13.00 9.10 1.37
C ARG A 57 13.11 9.52 2.83
N VAL A 58 14.15 9.04 3.49
CA VAL A 58 14.48 9.42 4.87
C VAL A 58 15.83 10.13 4.82
N ASP A 59 15.85 11.41 5.20
CA ASP A 59 17.02 12.31 5.07
C ASP A 59 17.67 12.28 3.68
N GLY A 60 16.84 12.15 2.65
CA GLY A 60 17.29 12.08 1.26
C GLY A 60 17.79 10.70 0.79
N ALA A 61 17.95 9.72 1.70
CA ALA A 61 18.36 8.37 1.39
C ALA A 61 17.18 7.43 1.07
N ARG A 62 17.44 6.40 0.23
CA ARG A 62 16.52 5.28 0.01
C ARG A 62 16.67 4.29 1.16
N VAL A 63 15.59 4.03 1.88
CA VAL A 63 15.56 3.12 3.02
C VAL A 63 14.59 1.97 2.79
N LYS A 64 14.81 0.85 3.49
CA LYS A 64 13.90 -0.31 3.49
C LYS A 64 12.78 -0.10 4.51
N ALA A 65 11.66 -0.80 4.33
CA ALA A 65 10.50 -0.71 5.23
C ALA A 65 10.83 -1.09 6.69
N GLY A 66 11.80 -1.99 6.89
CA GLY A 66 12.29 -2.40 8.22
C GLY A 66 13.35 -1.49 8.82
N HIS A 67 13.66 -0.33 8.22
CA HIS A 67 14.61 0.62 8.79
C HIS A 67 14.06 1.22 10.10
N HIS A 68 14.89 1.25 11.14
CA HIS A 68 14.54 1.90 12.41
C HIS A 68 14.75 3.41 12.27
N LEU A 69 13.72 4.18 12.58
CA LEU A 69 13.78 5.63 12.57
C LEU A 69 14.47 6.14 13.83
N VAL A 70 15.23 7.22 13.67
CA VAL A 70 15.82 7.98 14.78
C VAL A 70 15.05 9.31 14.89
N PRO A 71 14.84 9.84 16.10
CA PRO A 71 14.28 11.17 16.29
C PRO A 71 15.04 12.22 15.50
N GLY A 72 14.33 13.18 14.92
CA GLY A 72 14.91 14.25 14.11
C GLY A 72 15.11 13.92 12.64
N GLN A 73 14.92 12.66 12.21
CA GLN A 73 14.98 12.31 10.79
C GLN A 73 13.80 12.89 10.00
N SER A 74 14.07 13.31 8.76
CA SER A 74 13.09 13.90 7.86
C SER A 74 12.59 12.86 6.84
N VAL A 75 11.32 12.48 6.94
CA VAL A 75 10.65 11.53 6.05
C VAL A 75 9.87 12.29 4.98
N ARG A 76 10.36 12.25 3.74
CA ARG A 76 9.62 12.75 2.58
C ARG A 76 8.52 11.77 2.23
N VAL A 77 7.27 12.23 2.28
CA VAL A 77 6.08 11.47 1.94
C VAL A 77 5.42 12.15 0.73
N PRO A 78 5.26 11.46 -0.42
CA PRO A 78 4.49 12.01 -1.53
C PRO A 78 3.05 12.27 -1.06
N PRO A 79 2.26 13.12 -1.75
CA PRO A 79 0.83 13.19 -1.47
C PRO A 79 0.26 11.79 -1.69
N LEU A 80 0.04 11.08 -0.59
CA LEU A 80 -0.73 9.86 -0.52
C LEU A 80 -2.16 10.33 -0.73
N GLY A 81 -2.47 10.68 -1.98
CA GLY A 81 -3.82 11.02 -2.37
C GLY A 81 -4.72 9.97 -1.75
N ALA A 82 -5.89 10.42 -1.28
CA ALA A 82 -7.01 9.57 -0.97
C ALA A 82 -7.48 8.86 -2.27
N GLU A 83 -6.58 8.14 -2.94
CA GLU A 83 -6.87 6.89 -3.58
C GLU A 83 -7.38 6.03 -2.44
N ALA A 84 -8.69 6.18 -2.26
CA ALA A 84 -9.61 5.25 -1.68
C ALA A 84 -8.94 3.88 -1.67
N VAL A 85 -9.08 3.18 -0.53
CA VAL A 85 -9.23 1.73 -0.54
C VAL A 85 -9.66 1.35 -1.95
N ARG A 86 -8.74 0.83 -2.78
CA ARG A 86 -9.13 0.29 -4.07
C ARG A 86 -10.02 -0.84 -3.60
N ARG A 87 -11.33 -0.56 -3.46
CA ARG A 87 -12.36 -1.56 -3.36
C ARG A 87 -11.95 -2.46 -4.50
N LYS A 88 -11.59 -3.71 -4.19
CA LYS A 88 -11.38 -4.72 -5.23
C LYS A 88 -12.45 -4.42 -6.24
N ALA A 89 -12.06 -4.03 -7.46
CA ALA A 89 -13.03 -3.73 -8.50
C ALA A 89 -14.04 -4.87 -8.42
N ALA A 90 -15.32 -4.54 -8.25
CA ALA A 90 -16.34 -5.55 -8.04
C ALA A 90 -16.07 -6.62 -9.10
N LEU A 91 -15.84 -7.86 -8.63
CA LEU A 91 -15.55 -8.96 -9.54
C LEU A 91 -16.65 -8.92 -10.59
N PRO A 92 -16.31 -8.94 -11.89
CA PRO A 92 -17.32 -8.92 -12.93
C PRO A 92 -18.32 -10.02 -12.63
N THR A 93 -19.61 -9.68 -12.67
CA THR A 93 -20.67 -10.65 -12.43
C THR A 93 -20.59 -11.68 -13.55
N VAL A 94 -20.03 -12.85 -13.26
CA VAL A 94 -19.94 -13.93 -14.24
C VAL A 94 -21.34 -14.51 -14.42
N ASP A 95 -21.79 -14.59 -15.66
CA ASP A 95 -23.07 -15.24 -15.96
C ASP A 95 -22.99 -16.74 -15.61
N LYS A 96 -24.04 -17.28 -15.00
CA LYS A 96 -24.05 -18.70 -14.57
C LYS A 96 -23.91 -19.66 -15.74
N SER A 97 -24.40 -19.29 -16.93
CA SER A 97 -24.29 -20.07 -18.16
C SER A 97 -22.84 -20.09 -18.65
N GLU A 98 -22.16 -18.94 -18.66
CA GLU A 98 -20.74 -18.83 -19.03
C GLU A 98 -19.85 -19.62 -18.07
N ALA A 99 -20.11 -19.53 -16.77
CA ALA A 99 -19.38 -20.31 -15.77
C ALA A 99 -19.52 -21.82 -16.00
N LYS A 100 -20.73 -22.29 -16.36
CA LYS A 100 -21.00 -23.70 -16.65
C LYS A 100 -20.31 -24.16 -17.94
N ALA A 101 -20.31 -23.32 -18.98
CA ALA A 101 -19.59 -23.59 -20.21
C ALA A 101 -18.08 -23.72 -19.98
N LEU A 102 -17.49 -22.82 -19.17
CA LEU A 102 -16.07 -22.87 -18.83
C LEU A 102 -15.70 -24.11 -18.01
N GLN A 103 -16.57 -24.51 -17.06
CA GLN A 103 -16.37 -25.74 -16.29
C GLN A 103 -16.38 -27.00 -17.17
N ALA A 104 -17.20 -27.02 -18.22
CA ALA A 104 -17.24 -28.12 -19.18
C ALA A 104 -15.95 -28.23 -20.03
N LEU A 105 -15.15 -27.16 -20.11
CA LEU A 105 -13.86 -27.15 -20.81
C LEU A 105 -12.69 -27.59 -19.92
N VAL A 106 -12.92 -27.85 -18.63
CA VAL A 106 -11.87 -28.32 -17.71
C VAL A 106 -11.54 -29.78 -18.04
N LEU A 107 -10.32 -30.01 -18.51
CA LEU A 107 -9.79 -31.36 -18.78
C LEU A 107 -9.21 -31.99 -17.51
N HIS A 108 -8.57 -31.18 -16.67
CA HIS A 108 -7.94 -31.65 -15.43
C HIS A 108 -7.89 -30.53 -14.40
N CYS A 109 -8.11 -30.85 -13.14
CA CYS A 109 -8.01 -29.90 -12.03
C CYS A 109 -7.50 -30.62 -10.78
N ASP A 110 -6.37 -30.16 -10.25
CA ASP A 110 -5.82 -30.58 -8.97
C ASP A 110 -5.36 -29.38 -8.14
N ARG A 111 -4.66 -29.63 -7.02
CA ARG A 111 -4.19 -28.58 -6.10
C ARG A 111 -3.16 -27.63 -6.74
N TYR A 112 -2.48 -28.07 -7.79
CA TYR A 112 -1.34 -27.40 -8.41
C TYR A 112 -1.59 -27.01 -9.87
N VAL A 113 -2.46 -27.73 -10.58
CA VAL A 113 -2.64 -27.62 -12.03
C VAL A 113 -4.12 -27.54 -12.42
N LEU A 114 -4.42 -26.64 -13.35
CA LEU A 114 -5.69 -26.56 -14.07
C LEU A 114 -5.42 -26.65 -15.58
N ALA A 115 -5.96 -27.67 -16.24
CA ALA A 115 -5.91 -27.84 -17.69
C ALA A 115 -7.28 -27.55 -18.31
N LEU A 116 -7.29 -26.69 -19.32
CA LEU A 116 -8.50 -26.24 -20.03
C LEU A 116 -8.37 -26.55 -21.51
N ASN A 117 -9.43 -27.06 -22.13
CA ASN A 117 -9.56 -27.17 -23.57
C ASN A 117 -9.94 -25.79 -24.14
N LYS A 118 -8.94 -24.97 -24.48
CA LYS A 118 -9.16 -23.60 -24.96
C LYS A 118 -9.64 -23.61 -26.42
N PRO A 119 -10.91 -23.25 -26.72
CA PRO A 119 -11.38 -23.15 -28.10
C PRO A 119 -10.73 -21.94 -28.80
N PRO A 120 -10.57 -21.99 -30.13
CA PRO A 120 -10.09 -20.83 -30.90
C PRO A 120 -11.10 -19.67 -30.77
N GLY A 121 -10.61 -18.47 -30.47
CA GLY A 121 -11.43 -17.25 -30.38
C GLY A 121 -11.70 -16.72 -28.97
N LEU A 122 -11.26 -17.41 -27.91
CA LEU A 122 -11.33 -16.91 -26.53
C LEU A 122 -9.99 -16.23 -26.19
N ALA A 123 -9.94 -14.89 -26.14
CA ALA A 123 -8.71 -14.12 -25.83
C ALA A 123 -8.54 -13.94 -24.32
#